data_AF-A0A1W9QME4-F1
#
_entry.id   AF-A0A1W9QME4-F1
#
_cell.length_a   1.000
_cell.length_b   1.000
_cell.length_c   1.000
_cell.angle_alpha   90.00
_cell.angle_beta   90.00
_cell.angle_gamma   90.00
#
_symmetry.space_group_name_H-M   'P 1'
#
loop_
_entity.id
_entity.type
_entity.pdbx_description
1 polymer ?
#
loop_
_entity_poly.entity_id
_entity_poly.type
_entity_poly.pdbx_seq_one_letter_code
_entity_poly.pdbx_strand_id
1 'polypeptide(L)'
;MLTTKMAKPQDWWFHSRIFHGAHLILRNYNRLQLPEKLKILCCRLAAYHSKAGKSSNVPVDYTQIRYVRKPKGSPAGYVTYTNQKTMYVDPLSWREAAQWIKKEWMQK
;
A
#
# COMPACT_ATOMS: atom_id res chain seq x y z
N MET A 1 13.65 8.83 -1.12
CA MET A 1 12.47 8.18 -0.51
C MET A 1 11.44 7.97 -1.61
N LEU A 2 10.97 6.73 -1.77
CA LEU A 2 10.09 6.32 -2.87
C LEU A 2 8.76 7.10 -2.89
N THR A 3 8.21 7.40 -1.70
CA THR A 3 6.91 8.04 -1.51
C THR A 3 6.80 9.49 -1.95
N THR A 4 7.84 10.30 -1.76
CA THR A 4 7.75 11.75 -2.03
C THR A 4 8.54 12.22 -3.25
N LYS A 5 9.46 11.40 -3.77
CA LYS A 5 10.26 11.76 -4.95
C LYS A 5 9.76 11.17 -6.27
N MET A 6 9.10 10.01 -6.25
CA MET A 6 8.69 9.30 -7.48
C MET A 6 7.17 9.26 -7.69
N ALA A 7 6.38 9.32 -6.63
CA ALA A 7 4.94 9.22 -6.72
C ALA A 7 4.29 10.57 -7.05
N LYS A 8 3.19 10.52 -7.78
CA LYS A 8 2.35 11.68 -8.10
C LYS A 8 1.27 11.86 -7.02
N PRO A 9 0.72 13.08 -6.83
CA PRO A 9 -0.27 13.34 -5.77
C PRO A 9 -1.52 12.44 -5.79
N GLN A 10 -1.92 11.95 -6.96
CA GLN A 10 -3.06 11.06 -7.16
C GLN A 10 -2.78 9.58 -6.94
N ASP A 11 -1.51 9.20 -6.78
CA ASP A 11 -1.11 7.82 -6.53
C ASP A 11 -1.58 7.39 -5.14
N TRP A 12 -1.84 6.09 -4.99
CA TRP A 12 -2.29 5.52 -3.73
C TRP A 12 -1.12 4.98 -2.94
N TRP A 13 -1.10 5.30 -1.65
CA TRP A 13 -0.10 4.89 -0.69
C TRP A 13 -0.70 3.89 0.29
N PHE A 14 0.08 2.88 0.67
CA PHE A 14 -0.30 1.84 1.61
C PHE A 14 0.85 1.57 2.58
N HIS A 15 0.54 1.37 3.86
CA HIS A 15 1.49 0.98 4.89
C HIS A 15 0.78 0.32 6.06
N SER A 16 1.45 -0.62 6.74
CA SER A 16 0.87 -1.22 7.95
C SER A 16 0.73 -0.18 9.06
N ARG A 17 -0.44 -0.11 9.71
CA ARG A 17 -0.75 0.97 10.66
C ARG A 17 0.15 0.97 11.90
N ILE A 18 0.35 -0.21 12.47
CA ILE A 18 1.01 -0.40 13.77
C ILE A 18 2.45 -0.89 13.57
N PHE A 19 2.69 -1.64 12.48
CA PHE A 19 3.94 -2.33 12.27
C PHE A 19 4.86 -1.57 11.34
N HIS A 20 6.15 -1.67 11.61
CA HIS A 20 7.17 -1.25 10.67
C HIS A 20 7.07 -2.12 9.41
N GLY A 21 7.06 -1.49 8.24
CA GLY A 21 6.95 -2.20 6.98
C GLY A 21 7.34 -1.36 5.79
N ALA A 22 7.15 -1.95 4.61
CA ALA A 22 7.38 -1.25 3.36
C ALA A 22 6.27 -0.20 3.10
N HIS A 23 6.66 0.91 2.48
CA HIS A 23 5.70 1.81 1.84
C HIS A 23 5.39 1.30 0.44
N LEU A 24 4.14 0.93 0.19
CA LEU A 24 3.69 0.50 -1.13
C LEU A 24 2.98 1.65 -1.82
N ILE A 25 3.23 1.79 -3.13
CA ILE A 25 2.66 2.84 -3.97
C ILE A 25 2.03 2.22 -5.20
N LEU A 26 0.75 2.48 -5.41
CA LEU A 26 0.04 2.15 -6.64
C LEU A 26 -0.09 3.40 -7.50
N ARG A 27 0.56 3.38 -8.66
CA ARG A 27 0.54 4.50 -9.60
C ARG A 27 -0.82 4.61 -10.28
N ASN A 28 -1.40 5.80 -10.22
CA ASN A 28 -2.73 6.10 -10.74
C ASN A 28 -2.63 7.11 -11.90
N TYR A 29 -2.22 6.61 -13.07
CA TYR A 29 -2.02 7.46 -14.25
C TYR A 29 -3.30 8.14 -14.72
N ASN A 30 -4.44 7.44 -14.63
CA ASN A 30 -5.73 7.90 -15.14
C ASN A 30 -6.59 8.62 -14.09
N ARG A 31 -6.04 8.90 -12.90
CA ARG A 31 -6.75 9.59 -11.79
C ARG A 31 -8.08 8.93 -11.41
N LEU A 32 -8.16 7.61 -11.54
CA LEU A 32 -9.37 6.84 -11.26
C LEU A 32 -9.54 6.60 -9.76
N GLN A 33 -10.77 6.30 -9.35
CA GLN A 33 -11.01 5.72 -8.02
C GLN A 33 -10.30 4.38 -7.89
N LEU A 34 -9.84 4.05 -6.69
CA LEU A 34 -9.11 2.83 -6.42
C LEU A 34 -10.05 1.62 -6.55
N PRO A 35 -9.87 0.74 -7.57
CA PRO A 35 -10.71 -0.44 -7.72
C PRO A 35 -10.57 -1.35 -6.51
N GLU A 36 -11.67 -1.97 -6.07
CA GLU A 36 -11.67 -2.77 -4.85
C GLU A 36 -10.68 -3.93 -4.87
N LYS A 37 -10.58 -4.64 -6.00
CA LYS A 37 -9.63 -5.75 -6.16
C LYS A 37 -8.18 -5.29 -5.99
N LEU A 38 -7.80 -4.17 -6.60
CA LEU A 38 -6.46 -3.59 -6.47
C LEU A 38 -6.20 -3.08 -5.05
N LYS A 39 -7.20 -2.44 -4.42
CA LYS A 39 -7.15 -2.01 -3.01
C LYS A 39 -6.78 -3.19 -2.11
N ILE A 40 -7.53 -4.29 -2.20
CA ILE A 40 -7.32 -5.50 -1.38
C ILE A 40 -5.92 -6.06 -1.65
N LEU A 41 -5.55 -6.24 -2.93
CA LEU A 41 -4.24 -6.75 -3.31
C LEU A 41 -3.08 -5.92 -2.72
N CYS A 42 -3.15 -4.60 -2.87
CA CYS A 42 -2.13 -3.69 -2.35
C CYS A 42 -2.05 -3.74 -0.82
N CYS A 43 -3.19 -3.79 -0.12
CA CYS A 43 -3.20 -3.95 1.32
C CYS A 43 -2.53 -5.26 1.75
N ARG A 44 -2.87 -6.38 1.11
CA ARG A 44 -2.31 -7.70 1.43
C ARG A 44 -0.79 -7.77 1.22
N LEU A 45 -0.30 -7.15 0.14
CA LEU A 45 1.14 -7.02 -0.13
C LEU A 45 1.84 -6.13 0.91
N ALA A 46 1.23 -5.01 1.28
CA ALA A 46 1.78 -4.13 2.31
C ALA A 46 1.85 -4.82 3.69
N ALA A 47 0.84 -5.63 4.03
CA ALA A 47 0.85 -6.46 5.23
C ALA A 47 1.98 -7.51 5.19
N TYR A 48 2.17 -8.18 4.05
CA TYR A 48 3.23 -9.17 3.86
C TYR A 48 4.63 -8.59 4.04
N HIS A 49 4.88 -7.39 3.51
CA HIS A 49 6.16 -6.68 3.65
C HIS A 49 6.27 -5.86 4.95
N SER A 50 5.51 -6.23 5.99
CA SER A 50 5.61 -5.65 7.32
C SER A 50 6.12 -6.67 8.34
N LYS A 51 6.44 -6.21 9.56
CA LYS A 51 6.73 -7.12 10.68
C LYS A 51 5.59 -8.10 10.99
N ALA A 52 4.35 -7.80 10.57
CA ALA A 52 3.19 -8.67 10.74
C ALA A 52 2.92 -9.59 9.53
N GLY A 53 3.90 -9.79 8.63
CA GLY A 53 3.70 -10.61 7.42
C GLY A 53 3.38 -12.09 7.64
N LYS A 54 3.51 -12.60 8.88
CA LYS A 54 3.11 -13.96 9.28
C LYS A 54 1.86 -13.99 10.18
N SER A 55 1.25 -12.83 10.44
CA SER A 55 0.04 -12.69 11.24
C SER A 55 -1.20 -12.77 10.35
N SER A 56 -2.38 -12.90 10.95
CA SER A 56 -3.67 -12.73 10.29
C SER A 56 -4.29 -11.38 10.67
N ASN A 57 -5.26 -10.92 9.88
CA ASN A 57 -6.08 -9.74 10.17
C ASN A 57 -5.24 -8.46 10.44
N VAL A 58 -4.22 -8.22 9.62
CA VAL A 58 -3.26 -7.11 9.80
C VAL A 58 -3.90 -5.79 9.35
N PRO A 59 -3.87 -4.73 10.19
CA PRO A 59 -4.37 -3.41 9.80
C PRO A 59 -3.40 -2.71 8.85
N VAL A 60 -3.92 -2.29 7.71
CA VAL A 60 -3.19 -1.54 6.68
C VAL A 60 -3.92 -0.23 6.41
N ASP A 61 -3.20 0.87 6.57
CA ASP A 61 -3.68 2.20 6.25
C ASP A 61 -3.37 2.53 4.80
N TYR A 62 -4.33 3.14 4.13
CA TYR A 62 -4.18 3.62 2.76
C TYR A 62 -4.79 5.00 2.57
N THR A 63 -4.12 5.82 1.78
CA THR A 63 -4.54 7.17 1.41
C THR A 63 -3.89 7.58 0.09
N GLN A 64 -4.24 8.75 -0.45
CA GLN A 64 -3.51 9.30 -1.59
C GLN A 64 -2.21 9.95 -1.15
N ILE A 65 -1.18 9.88 -1.98
CA ILE A 65 0.16 10.44 -1.70
C ILE A 65 0.10 11.93 -1.37
N ARG A 66 -0.86 12.70 -1.91
CA ARG A 66 -1.06 14.11 -1.55
C ARG A 66 -1.27 14.36 -0.04
N TYR A 67 -1.78 13.36 0.68
CA TYR A 67 -2.01 13.41 2.12
C TYR A 67 -0.85 12.83 2.94
N VAL A 68 0.22 12.36 2.29
CA VAL A 68 1.41 11.80 2.94
C VAL A 68 2.52 12.83 2.89
N ARG A 69 3.12 13.13 4.04
CA ARG A 69 4.21 14.12 4.16
C ARG A 69 5.38 13.54 4.94
N LYS A 70 6.59 13.96 4.55
CA LYS A 70 7.80 13.74 5.34
C LYS A 70 8.15 15.04 6.06
N PRO A 71 8.02 15.12 7.40
CA PRO A 71 8.48 16.28 8.16
C PRO A 71 9.97 16.56 7.96
N LYS A 72 10.34 17.84 7.86
CA LYS A 72 11.74 18.26 7.67
C LYS A 72 12.57 17.80 8.88
N GLY A 73 13.77 17.25 8.62
CA GLY A 73 14.66 16.73 9.66
C GLY A 73 14.30 15.34 10.20
N SER A 74 13.17 14.74 9.78
CA SER A 74 12.82 13.38 10.23
C SER A 74 13.68 12.27 9.58
N PRO A 75 13.87 11.13 10.28
CA PRO A 75 14.60 9.98 9.75
C PRO A 75 14.07 9.49 8.39
N ALA A 76 14.92 8.79 7.63
CA ALA A 76 14.47 8.12 6.41
C ALA A 76 13.38 7.08 6.74
N GLY A 77 12.31 7.02 5.94
CA GLY A 77 11.16 6.14 6.22
C GLY A 77 10.08 6.78 7.09
N TYR A 78 10.39 7.83 7.85
CA TYR A 78 9.37 8.50 8.66
C TYR A 78 8.42 9.32 7.79
N VAL A 79 7.11 9.10 7.96
CA VAL A 79 6.04 9.85 7.30
C VAL A 79 4.90 10.12 8.27
N THR A 80 4.23 11.25 8.05
CA THR A 80 2.92 11.56 8.64
C THR A 80 1.88 11.55 7.53
N TYR A 81 0.63 11.21 7.85
CA TYR A 81 -0.43 11.14 6.87
C TYR A 81 -1.80 11.44 7.48
N THR A 82 -2.71 11.92 6.63
CA THR A 82 -4.10 12.22 6.98
C THR A 82 -5.06 11.58 5.97
N ASN A 83 -6.37 11.66 6.26
CA ASN A 83 -7.44 11.20 5.38
C ASN A 83 -7.31 9.72 4.99
N GLN A 84 -6.66 8.93 5.84
CA GLN A 84 -6.49 7.51 5.65
C GLN A 84 -7.75 6.73 5.96
N LYS A 85 -7.87 5.58 5.29
CA LYS A 85 -8.78 4.52 5.66
C LYS A 85 -7.96 3.31 6.07
N THR A 86 -8.48 2.53 7.00
CA THR A 86 -7.85 1.29 7.46
C THR A 86 -8.60 0.10 6.88
N MET A 87 -7.87 -0.88 6.37
CA MET A 87 -8.40 -2.18 5.96
C MET A 87 -7.66 -3.27 6.71
N TYR A 88 -8.40 -4.27 7.19
CA TYR A 88 -7.82 -5.46 7.79
C TYR A 88 -7.70 -6.56 6.74
N VAL A 89 -6.52 -7.16 6.64
CA VAL A 89 -6.22 -8.14 5.60
C VAL A 89 -5.30 -9.23 6.10
N ASP A 90 -5.43 -10.41 5.48
CA ASP A 90 -4.41 -11.45 5.62
C ASP A 90 -3.28 -11.22 4.61
N PRO A 91 -2.00 -11.26 5.05
CA PRO A 91 -0.85 -11.13 4.19
C PRO A 91 -0.91 -12.05 2.97
N LEU A 92 -0.42 -11.56 1.83
CA LEU A 92 -0.29 -12.34 0.61
C LEU A 92 1.13 -12.17 0.08
N SER A 93 1.83 -13.28 -0.14
CA SER A 93 3.17 -13.22 -0.70
C SER A 93 3.14 -12.73 -2.15
N TRP A 94 4.24 -12.17 -2.63
CA TRP A 94 4.38 -11.77 -4.04
C TRP A 94 4.13 -12.95 -5.00
N ARG A 95 4.54 -14.17 -4.62
CA ARG A 95 4.39 -15.37 -5.46
C ARG A 95 2.92 -15.72 -5.66
N GLU A 96 2.14 -15.69 -4.59
CA GLU A 96 0.70 -15.95 -4.65
C GLU A 96 -0.05 -14.80 -5.33
N ALA A 97 0.36 -13.56 -5.06
CA ALA A 97 -0.16 -12.37 -5.75
C ALA A 97 0.03 -12.46 -7.27
N ALA A 98 1.22 -12.87 -7.72
CA ALA A 98 1.52 -13.05 -9.15
C ALA A 98 0.64 -14.13 -9.80
N GLN A 99 0.39 -15.24 -9.10
CA GLN A 99 -0.53 -16.29 -9.57
C GLN A 99 -1.96 -15.77 -9.67
N TRP A 100 -2.42 -15.01 -8.67
CA TRP A 100 -3.73 -14.40 -8.66
C TRP A 100 -3.92 -13.42 -9.83
N ILE A 101 -2.94 -12.52 -10.05
CA ILE A 101 -2.98 -11.58 -11.19
C ILE A 101 -3.01 -12.34 -12.52
N LYS A 102 -2.14 -13.35 -12.70
CA LYS A 102 -2.13 -14.16 -13.92
C LYS A 102 -3.48 -14.80 -14.20
N LYS A 103 -4.08 -15.45 -13.19
CA LYS A 103 -5.39 -16.09 -13.33
C LYS A 103 -6.47 -15.08 -13.71
N GLU A 104 -6.49 -13.92 -13.04
CA GLU A 104 -7.55 -12.94 -13.20
C GLU A 104 -7.43 -12.12 -14.50
N TRP A 105 -6.21 -11.91 -15.01
CA TRP A 105 -5.93 -11.07 -16.18
C TRP A 105 -5.68 -11.85 -17.48
N MET A 106 -5.30 -13.13 -17.41
CA MET A 106 -5.18 -14.01 -18.60
C MET A 106 -6.50 -14.70 -18.96
N GLN A 107 -7.56 -14.55 -18.15
CA GLN A 107 -8.90 -15.07 -18.45
C GLN A 107 -9.80 -14.05 -19.18
N LYS A 108 -9.22 -12.98 -19.74
CA LYS A 108 -9.88 -12.03 -20.63
C LYS A 108 -9.30 -12.09 -22.03
#